data_AF-A0A136KW44-F1
#
_entry.id   AF-A0A136KW44-F1
#
_cell.length_a   1.000
_cell.length_b   1.000
_cell.length_c   1.000
_cell.angle_alpha   90.00
_cell.angle_beta   90.00
_cell.angle_gamma   90.00
#
_symmetry.space_group_name_H-M   'P 1'
#
loop_
_entity.id
_entity.type
_entity.pdbx_description
1 polymer ?
#
loop_
_entity_poly.entity_id
_entity_poly.type
_entity_poly.pdbx_seq_one_letter_code
_entity_poly.pdbx_strand_id
1 'polypeptide(L)'
;MVQTTQLRFNGSVWCNLDIALRNLDQLFGSVAQPQGLTIIEWYILRALYERDGQHASELARAVGRAATSFTPNLDKLQQKA
;
A
#
# COMPACT_ATOMS: atom_id res chain seq x y z
N MET A 1 12.23 29.92 -5.67
CA MET A 1 11.99 29.51 -7.06
C MET A 1 10.78 28.58 -7.04
N VAL A 2 9.65 28.97 -7.63
CA VAL A 2 8.48 28.09 -7.71
C VAL A 2 8.80 27.06 -8.79
N GLN A 3 9.08 25.81 -8.41
CA GLN A 3 9.07 24.71 -9.36
C GLN A 3 7.63 24.59 -9.87
N THR A 4 7.38 25.13 -11.05
CA THR A 4 6.17 24.78 -11.81
C THR A 4 6.28 23.31 -12.17
N THR A 5 5.72 22.45 -11.33
CA THR A 5 5.55 21.03 -11.65
C THR A 5 4.65 20.97 -12.87
N GLN A 6 5.24 20.77 -14.05
CA GLN A 6 4.49 20.57 -15.28
C GLN A 6 3.69 19.26 -15.12
N LEU A 7 2.38 19.40 -14.95
CA LEU A 7 1.48 18.26 -14.92
C LEU A 7 1.52 17.57 -16.28
N ARG A 8 1.67 16.24 -16.27
CA ARG A 8 1.72 15.43 -17.49
C ARG A 8 0.34 15.35 -18.14
N PHE A 9 0.34 15.04 -19.43
CA PHE A 9 -0.87 14.76 -20.22
C PHE A 9 -1.97 15.82 -20.01
N ASN A 10 -1.66 17.07 -20.34
CA ASN A 10 -2.56 18.22 -20.25
C ASN A 10 -3.26 18.36 -18.88
N GLY A 11 -2.56 18.03 -17.78
CA GLY A 11 -3.13 18.15 -16.44
C GLY A 11 -4.12 17.06 -16.04
N SER A 12 -4.19 15.94 -16.78
CA SER A 12 -5.08 14.83 -16.42
C SER A 12 -4.80 14.29 -15.02
N VAL A 13 -5.82 14.32 -14.17
CA VAL A 13 -5.74 13.90 -12.76
C VAL A 13 -5.33 12.43 -12.68
N TRP A 14 -5.96 11.55 -13.47
CA TRP A 14 -5.65 10.12 -13.46
C TRP A 14 -4.19 9.85 -13.83
N CYS A 15 -3.69 10.44 -14.92
CA CYS A 15 -2.33 10.20 -15.38
C CYS A 15 -1.28 10.68 -14.36
N ASN A 16 -1.48 11.86 -13.78
CA ASN A 16 -0.55 12.39 -12.79
C ASN A 16 -0.61 11.60 -11.48
N LEU A 17 -1.80 11.15 -11.05
CA LEU A 17 -1.95 10.31 -9.87
C LEU A 17 -1.32 8.92 -10.06
N ASP A 18 -1.51 8.28 -11.21
CA ASP A 18 -0.87 6.99 -11.52
C ASP A 18 0.66 7.08 -11.46
N ILE A 19 1.24 8.16 -12.01
CA ILE A 19 2.68 8.38 -11.96
C ILE A 19 3.14 8.62 -10.51
N ALA A 20 2.42 9.45 -9.77
CA ALA A 20 2.72 9.68 -8.36
C ALA A 20 2.69 8.38 -7.56
N LEU A 21 1.66 7.55 -7.78
CA LEU A 21 1.51 6.25 -7.12
C LEU A 21 2.68 5.31 -7.45
N ARG A 22 3.07 5.19 -8.73
CA ARG A 22 4.23 4.37 -9.12
C ARG A 22 5.54 4.84 -8.48
N ASN A 23 5.74 6.15 -8.36
CA ASN A 23 6.92 6.70 -7.71
C ASN A 23 6.92 6.36 -6.20
N LEU A 24 5.76 6.45 -5.54
CA LEU A 24 5.61 6.04 -4.15
C LEU A 24 5.84 4.53 -4.01
N ASP A 25 5.30 3.71 -4.90
CA ASP A 25 5.50 2.27 -4.89
C ASP A 25 6.99 1.89 -5.00
N GLN A 26 7.76 2.60 -5.83
CA GLN A 26 9.21 2.40 -5.90
C GLN A 26 9.91 2.78 -4.59
N LEU A 27 9.55 3.93 -4.01
CA LEU A 27 10.16 4.40 -2.78
C LEU A 27 9.86 3.47 -1.60
N PHE A 28 8.59 3.17 -1.35
CA PHE A 28 8.17 2.29 -0.26
C PHE A 28 8.56 0.84 -0.53
N GLY A 29 8.54 0.42 -1.80
CA GLY A 29 9.03 -0.89 -2.22
C GLY A 29 10.50 -1.10 -1.84
N SER A 30 11.35 -0.08 -1.95
CA SER A 30 12.76 -0.18 -1.54
C SER A 30 12.96 -0.48 -0.05
N VAL A 31 11.99 -0.14 0.79
CA VAL A 31 12.02 -0.39 2.25
C VAL A 31 11.33 -1.70 2.60
N ALA A 32 10.20 -2.02 1.96
CA ALA A 32 9.40 -3.21 2.27
C ALA A 32 9.96 -4.49 1.64
N GLN A 33 10.43 -4.45 0.39
CA GLN A 33 10.89 -5.63 -0.35
C GLN A 33 12.10 -6.34 0.28
N PRO A 34 13.10 -5.64 0.85
CA PRO A 34 14.20 -6.32 1.56
C PRO A 34 13.74 -7.16 2.75
N GLN A 35 12.56 -6.87 3.30
CA GLN A 35 11.95 -7.66 4.38
C GLN A 35 11.03 -8.78 3.84
N GLY A 36 10.98 -8.99 2.53
CA GLY A 36 10.07 -9.95 1.90
C GLY A 36 8.60 -9.52 1.92
N LEU A 37 8.33 -8.23 2.19
CA LEU A 37 6.97 -7.70 2.34
C LEU A 37 6.57 -6.88 1.11
N THR A 38 5.29 -7.00 0.75
CA THR A 38 4.60 -6.02 -0.09
C THR A 38 4.18 -4.82 0.75
N ILE A 39 3.89 -3.69 0.09
CA ILE A 39 3.41 -2.48 0.77
C ILE A 39 2.10 -2.76 1.53
N ILE A 40 1.22 -3.59 0.98
CA ILE A 40 -0.04 -3.96 1.65
C ILE A 40 0.22 -4.78 2.90
N GLU A 41 1.09 -5.79 2.81
CA GLU A 41 1.50 -6.61 3.96
C GLU A 41 2.12 -5.74 5.07
N TRP A 42 2.93 -4.74 4.72
CA TRP A 42 3.48 -3.78 5.68
C TRP A 42 2.39 -2.96 6.38
N TYR A 43 1.37 -2.47 5.64
CA TYR A 43 0.25 -1.76 6.25
C TYR A 43 -0.62 -2.66 7.14
N ILE A 44 -0.77 -3.94 6.81
CA ILE A 44 -1.46 -4.92 7.66
C ILE A 44 -0.71 -5.06 8.99
N LEU A 45 0.61 -5.25 8.95
CA LEU A 45 1.44 -5.36 10.15
C LEU A 45 1.35 -4.09 11.00
N ARG A 46 1.37 -2.91 10.37
CA ARG A 46 1.20 -1.63 11.08
C ARG A 46 -0.16 -1.54 11.76
N ALA A 47 -1.25 -1.91 11.07
CA ALA A 47 -2.58 -1.88 11.66
C ALA A 47 -2.70 -2.83 12.86
N LEU A 48 -2.12 -4.03 12.76
CA LEU A 48 -2.05 -4.98 13.88
C LEU A 48 -1.17 -4.49 15.03
N TYR A 49 -0.08 -3.79 14.73
CA TYR A 49 0.76 -3.17 15.75
C TYR A 49 0.02 -2.07 16.52
N GLU A 50 -0.77 -1.24 15.83
CA GLU A 50 -1.57 -0.18 16.47
C GLU A 50 -2.73 -0.74 17.29
N ARG A 51 -3.38 -1.81 16.80
CA ARG A 51 -4.44 -2.51 17.51
C ARG A 51 -4.43 -4.00 17.14
N ASP A 52 -4.06 -4.82 18.11
CA ASP A 52 -4.04 -6.27 17.93
C ASP A 52 -5.47 -6.86 17.90
N GLY A 53 -5.60 -8.08 17.37
CA GLY A 53 -6.84 -8.86 17.39
C GLY A 53 -7.98 -8.35 16.49
N GLN A 54 -7.68 -7.49 15.51
CA GLN A 54 -8.68 -6.98 14.57
C GLN A 54 -9.21 -8.07 13.64
N HIS A 55 -10.50 -7.99 13.29
CA HIS A 55 -11.07 -8.90 12.30
C HIS A 55 -10.51 -8.61 10.91
N ALA A 56 -10.38 -9.65 10.08
CA ALA A 56 -9.85 -9.54 8.71
C ALA A 56 -10.63 -8.51 7.86
N SER A 57 -11.94 -8.39 8.04
CA SER A 57 -12.77 -7.39 7.35
C SER A 57 -12.45 -5.95 7.78
N GLU A 58 -12.13 -5.74 9.05
CA GLU A 58 -11.73 -4.42 9.58
C GLU A 58 -10.36 -4.02 9.03
N LEU A 59 -9.40 -4.95 9.03
CA LEU A 59 -8.08 -4.73 8.47
C LEU A 59 -8.15 -4.44 6.96
N ALA A 60 -8.95 -5.19 6.20
CA ALA A 60 -9.16 -4.96 4.77
C ALA A 60 -9.64 -3.53 4.50
N ARG A 61 -10.63 -3.06 5.28
CA ARG A 61 -11.15 -1.70 5.19
C ARG A 61 -10.08 -0.67 5.54
N ALA A 62 -9.28 -0.91 6.58
CA ALA A 62 -8.22 -0.01 7.02
C ALA A 62 -7.13 0.18 5.96
N VAL A 63 -6.79 -0.88 5.20
CA VAL A 63 -5.78 -0.83 4.12
C VAL A 63 -6.35 -0.58 2.72
N GLY A 64 -7.64 -0.25 2.60
CA GLY A 64 -8.29 0.07 1.33
C GLY A 64 -8.44 -1.13 0.38
N ARG A 65 -8.56 -2.35 0.90
CA ARG A 65 -8.74 -3.58 0.12
C ARG A 65 -10.14 -4.16 0.31
N ALA A 66 -10.66 -4.78 -0.74
CA ALA A 66 -11.90 -5.56 -0.63
C ALA A 66 -11.64 -6.81 0.21
N ALA A 67 -12.54 -7.13 1.14
CA ALA A 67 -12.41 -8.26 2.06
C ALA A 67 -12.23 -9.61 1.33
N THR A 68 -12.84 -9.78 0.15
CA THR A 68 -12.69 -11.00 -0.69
C THR A 68 -11.29 -11.22 -1.22
N SER A 69 -10.50 -10.14 -1.37
CA SER A 69 -9.10 -10.19 -1.80
C SER A 69 -8.11 -10.16 -0.63
N PHE A 70 -8.62 -10.07 0.61
CA PHE A 70 -7.80 -9.77 1.76
C PHE A 70 -7.25 -11.01 2.46
N THR A 71 -8.06 -12.08 2.56
CA THR A 71 -7.65 -13.36 3.17
C THR A 71 -6.38 -13.95 2.54
N PRO A 72 -6.20 -13.98 1.21
CA PRO A 72 -4.95 -14.48 0.62
C PRO A 72 -3.70 -13.66 0.98
N ASN A 73 -3.84 -12.38 1.31
CA ASN A 73 -2.70 -11.57 1.77
C ASN A 73 -2.33 -11.90 3.21
N LEU A 74 -3.33 -12.16 4.07
CA LEU A 74 -3.09 -12.66 5.43
C LEU A 74 -2.45 -14.05 5.42
N ASP A 75 -2.93 -14.96 4.57
CA ASP A 75 -2.37 -16.31 4.46
C ASP A 75 -0.89 -16.27 4.04
N LYS A 76 -0.54 -15.43 3.08
CA LYS A 76 0.86 -15.22 2.66
C LYS A 76 1.70 -14.58 3.75
N LEU A 77 1.15 -13.62 4.48
CA LEU A 77 1.85 -12.96 5.58
C LEU A 77 2.14 -13.95 6.72
N GLN A 78 1.17 -14.80 7.05
CA GLN A 78 1.32 -15.84 8.07
C GLN A 78 2.41 -16.86 7.70
N GLN A 79 2.58 -17.18 6.42
CA GLN A 79 3.66 -18.09 5.96
C GLN A 79 5.06 -17.48 6.07
N LYS A 80 5.18 -16.15 6.19
CA LYS A 80 6.44 -15.43 6.30
C LYS A 80 6.88 -15.16 7.74
N ALA A 81 5.95 -15.29 8.70
CA ALA A 81 6.18 -15.11 10.13
C ALA A 81 6.58 -16.44 10.79
#